data_AF-A0A4V0XKJ1-F1
#
_entry.id   AF-A0A4V0XKJ1-F1
#
_cell.length_a   1.000
_cell.length_b   1.000
_cell.length_c   1.000
_cell.angle_alpha   90.00
_cell.angle_beta   90.00
_cell.angle_gamma   90.00
#
_symmetry.space_group_name_H-M   'P 1'
#
loop_
_entity.id
_entity.type
_entity.pdbx_description
1 polymer ?
#
loop_
_entity_poly.entity_id
_entity_poly.type
_entity_poly.pdbx_seq_one_letter_code
_entity_poly.pdbx_strand_id
1 'polypeptide(L)'
;MNDIESIAPVESTPVNTPASASIPQSTSQPRVPFTRRRWLTIALISFIITLLAGGLMTARIRTFLKANPPEVYVFRKVDKREFIYAGRPVTLLDDNTNPQTPTLVLSYGEATQRIPVTVANVDRPQRNALPGLLPHEDWLRVLRMARVTGETPKSFLAKLDKGEVPDRLVIVARIPRPGSDPATWGSVWKKDWQFDFYELLPSGEIAKYPRLAYPTTRGMKKPKDGELHEGTWEYQAALQTMPQAGAIGPTRNFFGNAIAAASWTLPLAAFAGLTCTYALIFGLAPTRKTTNAGKSFREA
;
A
#
# COMPACT_ATOMS: atom_id res chain seq x y z
N MET A 1 -44.11 -17.01 6.33
CA MET A 1 -43.91 -18.44 6.03
C MET A 1 -42.71 -18.86 6.86
N ASN A 2 -43.02 -19.59 7.92
CA ASN A 2 -42.09 -19.98 8.98
C ASN A 2 -41.58 -21.37 8.63
N ASP A 3 -40.33 -21.47 8.19
CA ASP A 3 -39.67 -22.76 8.01
C ASP A 3 -39.04 -23.15 9.34
N ILE A 4 -39.73 -24.07 10.01
CA ILE A 4 -39.31 -24.76 11.21
C ILE A 4 -38.31 -25.83 10.78
N GLU A 5 -37.02 -25.56 10.96
CA GLU A 5 -35.97 -26.56 10.74
C GLU A 5 -36.07 -27.68 11.78
N SER A 6 -36.19 -28.89 11.23
CA SER A 6 -36.29 -30.17 11.91
C SER A 6 -35.04 -30.46 12.74
N ILE A 7 -35.22 -30.59 14.06
CA ILE A 7 -34.19 -30.99 15.01
C ILE A 7 -34.01 -32.52 14.91
N ALA A 8 -32.84 -32.95 14.45
CA ALA A 8 -32.44 -34.36 14.37
C ALA A 8 -32.30 -34.99 15.77
N PRO A 9 -32.52 -36.32 15.90
CA PRO A 9 -32.50 -37.02 17.19
C PRO A 9 -31.09 -37.07 17.79
N VAL A 10 -31.01 -36.74 19.07
CA VAL A 10 -29.79 -36.82 19.89
C VAL A 10 -29.47 -38.29 20.15
N GLU A 11 -28.41 -38.77 19.50
CA GLU A 11 -27.84 -40.11 19.67
C GLU A 11 -27.19 -40.22 21.06
N SER A 12 -27.73 -41.11 21.90
CA SER A 12 -27.24 -41.37 23.26
C SER A 12 -25.92 -42.14 23.22
N THR A 13 -24.82 -41.42 23.43
CA THR A 13 -23.48 -41.98 23.55
C THR A 13 -23.36 -42.88 24.78
N PRO A 14 -22.78 -44.08 24.67
CA PRO A 14 -22.58 -44.99 25.79
C PRO A 14 -21.60 -44.39 26.81
N VAL A 15 -21.98 -44.47 28.09
CA VAL A 15 -21.15 -44.11 29.24
C VAL A 15 -20.01 -45.13 29.34
N ASN A 16 -18.85 -44.77 28.79
CA ASN A 16 -17.61 -45.53 28.95
C ASN A 16 -17.15 -45.49 30.40
N THR A 17 -17.17 -46.66 31.04
CA THR A 17 -16.55 -46.92 32.35
C THR A 17 -15.06 -46.55 32.28
N PRO A 18 -14.50 -45.80 33.26
CA PRO A 18 -13.09 -45.47 33.27
C PRO A 18 -12.27 -46.74 33.49
N ALA A 19 -11.70 -47.27 32.41
CA ALA A 19 -10.67 -48.29 32.49
C ALA A 19 -9.52 -47.73 33.36
N SER A 20 -9.15 -48.47 34.40
CA SER A 20 -8.03 -48.16 35.27
C SER A 20 -6.75 -48.07 34.43
N ALA A 21 -6.39 -46.86 34.01
CA ALA A 21 -5.16 -46.58 33.30
C ALA A 21 -3.99 -46.85 34.25
N SER A 22 -3.36 -48.00 34.07
CA SER A 22 -2.05 -48.30 34.64
C SER A 22 -1.10 -47.16 34.27
N ILE A 23 -0.67 -46.37 35.26
CA ILE A 23 0.33 -45.32 35.10
C ILE A 23 1.56 -45.99 34.47
N PRO A 24 1.91 -45.68 33.20
CA PRO A 24 3.09 -46.26 32.59
C PRO A 24 4.28 -45.87 33.47
N GLN A 25 5.00 -46.88 33.98
CA GLN A 25 6.22 -46.68 34.73
C GLN A 25 7.14 -45.83 33.86
N SER A 26 7.33 -44.58 34.29
CA SER A 26 8.20 -43.61 33.64
C SER A 26 9.62 -44.16 33.67
N THR A 27 10.00 -44.86 32.60
CA THR A 27 11.39 -45.21 32.32
C THR A 27 12.14 -43.90 32.26
N SER A 28 12.86 -43.60 33.34
CA SER A 28 13.68 -42.41 33.48
C SER A 28 14.80 -42.45 32.44
N GLN A 29 14.51 -41.95 31.25
CA GLN A 29 15.55 -41.83 30.25
C GLN A 29 16.64 -40.90 30.79
N PRO A 30 17.92 -41.28 30.66
CA PRO A 30 19.02 -40.45 31.11
C PRO A 30 18.95 -39.11 30.38
N ARG A 31 18.65 -38.03 31.11
CA ARG A 31 18.69 -36.67 30.58
C ARG A 31 20.16 -36.33 30.31
N VAL A 32 20.59 -36.41 29.06
CA VAL A 32 21.91 -35.94 28.65
C VAL A 32 21.98 -34.45 28.99
N PRO A 33 22.86 -34.02 29.91
CA PRO A 33 22.92 -32.62 30.31
C PRO A 33 23.42 -31.81 29.12
N PHE A 34 22.57 -30.93 28.60
CA PHE A 34 23.02 -29.94 27.62
C PHE A 34 24.03 -29.02 28.29
N THR A 35 25.31 -29.19 27.96
CA THR A 35 26.39 -28.36 28.49
C THR A 35 26.18 -26.91 28.09
N ARG A 36 26.33 -25.96 29.02
CA ARG A 36 26.31 -24.51 28.79
C ARG A 36 27.05 -24.07 27.52
N ARG A 37 28.19 -24.71 27.25
CA ARG A 37 29.00 -24.50 26.04
C ARG A 37 28.21 -24.68 24.74
N ARG A 38 27.35 -25.70 24.64
CA ARG A 38 26.52 -25.94 23.44
C ARG A 38 25.54 -24.79 23.20
N TRP A 39 24.86 -24.31 24.24
CA TRP A 39 23.95 -23.17 24.12
C TRP A 39 24.66 -21.90 23.68
N LEU A 40 25.83 -21.61 24.26
CA LEU A 40 26.65 -20.46 23.84
C LEU A 40 27.17 -20.60 22.41
N THR A 41 27.54 -21.81 21.96
CA THR A 41 27.90 -22.06 20.56
C THR A 41 26.72 -21.84 19.62
N ILE A 42 25.52 -22.32 19.97
CA ILE A 42 24.30 -22.08 19.19
C ILE A 42 24.00 -20.58 19.10
N ALA A 43 24.12 -19.85 20.21
CA ALA A 43 23.93 -18.41 20.24
C ALA A 43 24.90 -17.69 19.30
N LEU A 44 26.20 -18.03 19.36
CA LEU A 44 27.22 -17.43 18.50
C LEU A 44 26.95 -17.70 17.01
N ILE A 45 26.65 -18.95 16.65
CA ILE A 45 26.36 -19.31 15.26
C ILE A 45 25.10 -18.57 14.78
N SER A 46 24.04 -18.56 15.58
CA SER A 46 22.79 -17.88 15.26
C SER A 46 22.98 -16.37 15.09
N PHE A 47 23.84 -15.77 15.92
CA PHE A 47 24.22 -14.36 15.81
C PHE A 47 24.96 -14.08 14.48
N ILE A 48 25.94 -14.90 14.12
CA ILE A 48 26.67 -14.78 12.84
C ILE A 48 25.69 -14.92 11.67
N ILE A 49 24.79 -15.90 11.69
CA ILE A 49 23.76 -16.10 10.65
C ILE A 49 22.87 -14.85 10.55
N THR A 50 22.47 -14.27 11.68
CA THR A 50 21.65 -13.04 11.69
C THR A 50 22.39 -11.88 11.03
N LEU A 51 23.67 -11.67 11.34
CA LEU A 51 24.49 -10.61 10.73
C LEU A 51 24.67 -10.82 9.22
N LEU A 52 24.98 -12.05 8.80
CA LEU A 52 25.14 -12.39 7.38
C LEU A 52 23.83 -12.22 6.61
N ALA A 53 22.71 -12.71 7.15
CA ALA A 53 21.39 -12.57 6.54
C ALA A 53 20.96 -11.09 6.46
N GLY A 54 21.20 -10.31 7.52
CA GLY A 54 20.95 -8.86 7.53
C GLY A 54 21.81 -8.08 6.54
N GLY A 55 23.10 -8.44 6.41
CA GLY A 55 24.00 -7.87 5.40
C GLY A 55 23.55 -8.19 3.98
N LEU A 56 23.20 -9.45 3.70
CA LEU A 56 22.70 -9.89 2.40
C LEU A 56 21.36 -9.22 2.05
N MET A 57 20.45 -9.12 3.03
CA MET A 57 19.18 -8.40 2.90
C MET A 57 19.42 -6.93 2.51
N THR A 58 20.30 -6.24 3.22
CA THR A 58 20.63 -4.84 2.96
C THR A 58 21.22 -4.66 1.57
N ALA A 59 22.14 -5.54 1.15
CA ALA A 59 22.70 -5.52 -0.20
C ALA A 59 21.62 -5.72 -1.28
N ARG A 60 20.69 -6.67 -1.09
CA ARG A 60 19.56 -6.91 -2.01
C ARG A 60 18.63 -5.71 -2.11
N ILE A 61 18.24 -5.13 -0.98
CA ILE A 61 17.41 -3.92 -0.93
C ILE A 61 18.11 -2.77 -1.65
N ARG A 62 19.41 -2.57 -1.42
CA ARG A 62 20.18 -1.49 -2.05
C ARG A 62 20.28 -1.68 -3.56
N THR A 63 20.57 -2.90 -4.03
CA THR A 63 20.57 -3.23 -5.45
C THR A 63 19.19 -3.00 -6.07
N PHE A 64 18.12 -3.42 -5.37
CA PHE A 64 16.75 -3.21 -5.81
C PHE A 64 16.40 -1.72 -5.93
N LEU A 65 16.68 -0.92 -4.91
CA LEU A 65 16.41 0.54 -4.91
C LEU A 65 17.28 1.29 -5.92
N LYS A 66 18.50 0.82 -6.19
CA LYS A 66 19.36 1.38 -7.25
C LYS A 66 18.80 1.07 -8.64
N ALA A 67 18.28 -0.14 -8.85
CA ALA A 67 17.65 -0.53 -10.11
C ALA A 67 16.25 0.06 -10.29
N ASN A 68 15.54 0.33 -9.19
CA ASN A 68 14.18 0.85 -9.15
C ASN A 68 14.12 2.06 -8.21
N PRO A 69 14.70 3.21 -8.60
CA PRO A 69 14.67 4.40 -7.77
C PRO A 69 13.21 4.82 -7.55
N PRO A 70 12.77 5.06 -6.31
CA PRO A 70 11.38 5.43 -6.04
C PRO A 70 11.07 6.75 -6.75
N GLU A 71 10.03 6.73 -7.58
CA GLU A 71 9.54 7.94 -8.23
C GLU A 71 8.51 8.58 -7.32
N VAL A 72 8.95 9.57 -6.55
CA VAL A 72 8.05 10.36 -5.69
C VAL A 72 7.71 11.64 -6.43
N TYR A 73 6.43 11.88 -6.64
CA TYR A 73 5.95 13.09 -7.27
C TYR A 73 5.31 13.99 -6.22
N VAL A 74 5.61 15.28 -6.29
CA VAL A 74 4.88 16.30 -5.51
C VAL A 74 3.89 16.96 -6.45
N PHE A 75 2.65 17.06 -5.98
CA PHE A 75 1.54 17.61 -6.73
C PHE A 75 1.11 18.93 -6.11
N ARG A 76 0.81 19.89 -6.97
CA ARG A 76 0.11 21.13 -6.62
C ARG A 76 -1.15 21.23 -7.46
N LYS A 77 -2.28 21.40 -6.79
CA LYS A 77 -3.57 21.59 -7.45
C LYS A 77 -3.63 22.96 -8.10
N VAL A 78 -4.18 23.01 -9.32
CA VAL A 78 -4.52 24.25 -10.02
C VAL A 78 -6.04 24.34 -10.04
N ASP A 79 -6.60 25.32 -9.34
CA ASP A 79 -8.06 25.48 -9.17
C ASP A 79 -8.68 26.54 -10.08
N LYS A 80 -7.86 27.17 -10.94
CA LYS A 80 -8.30 28.23 -11.86
C LYS A 80 -8.73 27.62 -13.19
N ARG A 81 -9.77 28.19 -13.81
CA ARG A 81 -10.21 27.85 -15.17
C ARG A 81 -9.28 28.41 -16.24
N GLU A 82 -8.64 29.53 -15.94
CA GLU A 82 -7.75 30.24 -16.86
C GLU A 82 -6.42 30.47 -16.17
N PHE A 83 -5.33 30.08 -16.83
CA PHE A 83 -3.97 30.26 -16.34
C PHE A 83 -2.96 30.10 -17.48
N ILE A 84 -1.68 30.38 -17.21
CA ILE A 84 -0.59 30.22 -18.18
C ILE A 84 0.26 29.04 -17.76
N TYR A 85 0.61 28.18 -18.72
CA TYR A 85 1.54 27.08 -18.53
C TYR A 85 2.50 26.97 -19.71
N ALA A 86 3.80 26.87 -19.43
CA ALA A 86 4.87 26.87 -20.43
C ALA A 86 4.73 28.01 -21.47
N GLY A 87 4.37 29.22 -21.00
CA GLY A 87 4.18 30.40 -21.86
C GLY A 87 2.91 30.41 -22.71
N ARG A 88 2.02 29.42 -22.55
CA ARG A 88 0.78 29.29 -23.34
C ARG A 88 -0.46 29.42 -22.46
N PRO A 89 -1.54 30.05 -22.97
CA PRO A 89 -2.80 30.12 -22.24
C PRO A 89 -3.45 28.74 -22.16
N VAL A 90 -3.95 28.40 -20.97
CA VAL A 90 -4.79 27.23 -20.70
C VAL A 90 -6.16 27.72 -20.27
N THR A 91 -7.22 27.22 -20.91
CA THR A 91 -8.61 27.50 -20.52
C THR A 91 -9.39 26.20 -20.36
N LEU A 92 -10.27 26.15 -19.36
CA LEU A 92 -11.23 25.07 -19.16
C LEU A 92 -12.64 25.68 -19.10
N LEU A 93 -13.44 25.40 -20.12
CA LEU A 93 -14.78 25.96 -20.28
C LEU A 93 -15.83 24.86 -20.35
N ASP A 94 -16.96 25.07 -19.69
CA ASP A 94 -18.09 24.15 -19.76
C ASP A 94 -18.80 24.30 -21.11
N ASP A 95 -18.96 23.18 -21.80
CA ASP A 95 -19.78 23.07 -23.00
C ASP A 95 -20.97 22.16 -22.70
N ASN A 96 -22.11 22.83 -22.51
CA ASN A 96 -23.41 22.21 -22.24
C ASN A 96 -24.32 22.24 -23.48
N THR A 97 -23.76 22.36 -24.69
CA THR A 97 -24.54 22.31 -25.95
C THR A 97 -25.37 21.02 -26.06
N ASN A 98 -24.84 19.90 -25.55
CA ASN A 98 -25.60 18.68 -25.32
C ASN A 98 -25.77 18.42 -23.81
N PRO A 99 -26.96 18.71 -23.23
CA PRO A 99 -27.22 18.50 -21.81
C PRO A 99 -27.12 17.03 -21.35
N GLN A 100 -27.28 16.06 -22.26
CA GLN A 100 -27.17 14.63 -21.93
C GLN A 100 -25.72 14.17 -21.81
N THR A 101 -24.79 14.88 -22.48
CA THR A 101 -23.37 14.57 -22.46
C THR A 101 -22.56 15.86 -22.32
N PRO A 102 -22.65 16.55 -21.16
CA PRO A 102 -21.90 17.76 -20.94
C PRO A 102 -20.40 17.48 -21.04
N THR A 103 -19.66 18.42 -21.63
CA THR A 103 -18.20 18.30 -21.80
C THR A 103 -17.49 19.51 -21.24
N LEU A 104 -16.28 19.31 -20.73
CA LEU A 104 -15.34 20.36 -20.38
C LEU A 104 -14.35 20.51 -21.53
N VAL A 105 -14.34 21.67 -22.17
CA VAL A 105 -13.42 22.00 -23.27
C VAL A 105 -12.14 22.54 -22.68
N LEU A 106 -11.07 21.73 -22.78
CA LEU A 106 -9.71 22.12 -22.47
C LEU A 106 -9.08 22.73 -23.71
N SER A 107 -8.66 24.00 -23.64
CA SER A 107 -7.85 24.64 -24.68
C SER A 107 -6.45 24.92 -24.14
N TYR A 108 -5.43 24.64 -24.94
CA TYR A 108 -4.03 24.87 -24.62
C TYR A 108 -3.29 25.42 -25.83
N GLY A 109 -3.10 26.74 -25.88
CA GLY A 109 -2.68 27.41 -27.11
C GLY A 109 -3.69 27.16 -28.23
N GLU A 110 -3.27 26.47 -29.28
CA GLU A 110 -4.12 26.11 -30.44
C GLU A 110 -4.76 24.72 -30.31
N ALA A 111 -4.27 23.89 -29.38
CA ALA A 111 -4.79 22.55 -29.16
C ALA A 111 -6.06 22.58 -28.31
N THR A 112 -7.04 21.77 -28.68
CA THR A 112 -8.31 21.67 -27.96
C THR A 112 -8.68 20.21 -27.72
N GLN A 113 -9.13 19.90 -26.50
CA GLN A 113 -9.60 18.57 -26.11
C GLN A 113 -10.94 18.68 -25.37
N ARG A 114 -11.93 17.90 -25.81
CA ARG A 114 -13.19 17.74 -25.08
C ARG A 114 -13.06 16.60 -24.06
N ILE A 115 -13.35 16.91 -22.80
CA ILE A 115 -13.32 15.96 -21.69
C ILE A 115 -14.77 15.72 -21.25
N PRO A 116 -15.30 14.48 -21.34
CA PRO A 116 -16.66 14.20 -20.88
C PRO A 116 -16.81 14.45 -19.38
N VAL A 117 -17.87 15.15 -18.98
CA VAL A 117 -18.21 15.30 -17.56
C VAL A 117 -18.81 13.99 -17.07
N THR A 118 -18.09 13.31 -16.17
CA THR A 118 -18.47 11.97 -15.69
C THR A 118 -19.36 12.02 -14.45
N VAL A 119 -19.32 13.13 -13.72
CA VAL A 119 -20.09 13.41 -12.52
C VAL A 119 -20.73 14.78 -12.73
N ALA A 120 -21.98 14.77 -13.18
CA ALA A 120 -22.77 15.97 -13.37
C ALA A 120 -23.39 16.43 -12.04
N ASN A 121 -23.41 17.73 -11.77
CA ASN A 121 -23.99 18.31 -10.56
C ASN A 121 -25.53 18.44 -10.62
N VAL A 122 -26.23 17.45 -11.20
CA VAL A 122 -27.69 17.52 -11.44
C VAL A 122 -28.45 17.69 -10.12
N ASP A 123 -28.06 16.93 -9.09
CA ASP A 123 -28.71 16.98 -7.76
C ASP A 123 -28.25 18.16 -6.90
N ARG A 124 -27.21 18.88 -7.33
CA ARG A 124 -26.60 19.99 -6.57
C ARG A 124 -26.26 21.16 -7.50
N PRO A 125 -27.25 21.76 -8.17
CA PRO A 125 -27.01 22.80 -9.17
C PRO A 125 -26.25 24.01 -8.63
N GLN A 126 -26.38 24.32 -7.34
CA GLN A 126 -25.62 25.36 -6.64
C GLN A 126 -24.10 25.17 -6.73
N ARG A 127 -23.61 23.94 -6.94
CA ARG A 127 -22.16 23.71 -7.14
C ARG A 127 -21.65 24.27 -8.45
N ASN A 128 -22.49 24.43 -9.46
CA ASN A 128 -22.08 25.04 -10.74
C ASN A 128 -21.73 26.53 -10.59
N ALA A 129 -22.23 27.18 -9.54
CA ALA A 129 -21.90 28.57 -9.21
C ALA A 129 -20.58 28.71 -8.42
N LEU A 130 -19.93 27.61 -8.03
CA LEU A 130 -18.66 27.68 -7.31
C LEU A 130 -17.54 28.18 -8.22
N PRO A 131 -16.59 28.98 -7.68
CA PRO A 131 -15.54 29.58 -8.50
C PRO A 131 -14.54 28.54 -9.04
N GLY A 132 -13.94 28.86 -10.19
CA GLY A 132 -12.84 28.09 -10.75
C GLY A 132 -13.26 26.67 -11.13
N LEU A 133 -12.46 25.68 -10.71
CA LEU A 133 -12.68 24.27 -11.00
C LEU A 133 -13.38 23.49 -9.88
N LEU A 134 -13.83 24.17 -8.82
CA LEU A 134 -14.59 23.55 -7.74
C LEU A 134 -15.84 22.78 -8.21
N PRO A 135 -16.62 23.21 -9.22
CA PRO A 135 -17.74 22.43 -9.72
C PRO A 135 -17.36 21.03 -10.23
N HIS A 136 -16.11 20.82 -10.65
CA HIS A 136 -15.62 19.55 -11.20
C HIS A 136 -14.78 18.77 -10.21
N GLU A 137 -14.65 19.26 -8.97
CA GLU A 137 -13.65 18.73 -8.05
C GLU A 137 -13.94 17.27 -7.63
N ASP A 138 -15.15 16.77 -7.79
CA ASP A 138 -15.45 15.41 -7.39
C ASP A 138 -14.86 14.37 -8.36
N TRP A 139 -14.53 14.76 -9.58
CA TRP A 139 -14.09 13.84 -10.62
C TRP A 139 -12.87 14.31 -11.41
N LEU A 140 -12.60 15.61 -11.45
CA LEU A 140 -11.49 16.18 -12.20
C LEU A 140 -10.50 16.92 -11.29
N ARG A 141 -9.21 16.77 -11.59
CA ARG A 141 -8.12 17.56 -10.99
C ARG A 141 -7.19 18.03 -12.09
N VAL A 142 -6.79 19.29 -12.01
CA VAL A 142 -5.64 19.83 -12.74
C VAL A 142 -4.47 19.90 -11.76
N LEU A 143 -3.39 19.20 -12.09
CA LEU A 143 -2.26 18.98 -11.20
C LEU A 143 -0.97 19.42 -11.90
N ARG A 144 -0.27 20.37 -11.29
CA ARG A 144 1.11 20.67 -11.60
C ARG A 144 1.98 19.74 -10.76
N MET A 145 2.83 18.94 -11.39
CA MET A 145 3.64 17.94 -10.70
C MET A 145 5.09 17.97 -11.14
N ALA A 146 5.97 17.57 -10.24
CA ALA A 146 7.37 17.34 -10.58
C ALA A 146 7.94 16.22 -9.72
N ARG A 147 8.97 15.55 -10.23
CA ARG A 147 9.64 14.44 -9.55
C ARG A 147 10.58 14.98 -8.48
N VAL A 148 10.47 14.47 -7.24
CA VAL A 148 11.36 14.81 -6.14
C VAL A 148 12.50 13.79 -6.04
N THR A 149 13.73 14.29 -5.95
CA THR A 149 14.92 13.45 -5.73
C THR A 149 15.71 13.97 -4.53
N GLY A 150 15.57 13.31 -3.37
CA GLY A 150 16.41 13.57 -2.19
C GLY A 150 16.18 14.90 -1.48
N GLU A 151 15.22 15.72 -1.92
CA GLU A 151 14.92 17.02 -1.32
C GLU A 151 13.68 16.98 -0.41
N THR A 152 13.57 17.95 0.49
CA THR A 152 12.37 18.12 1.31
C THR A 152 11.21 18.66 0.44
N PRO A 153 9.94 18.34 0.74
CA PRO A 153 8.80 18.87 -0.01
C PRO A 153 8.76 20.41 -0.03
N LYS A 154 9.17 21.08 1.06
CA LYS A 154 9.16 22.54 1.16
C LYS A 154 10.18 23.19 0.22
N SER A 155 11.43 22.71 0.21
CA SER A 155 12.47 23.23 -0.70
C SER A 155 12.08 22.99 -2.15
N PHE A 156 11.50 21.83 -2.43
CA PHE A 156 11.06 21.46 -3.76
C PHE A 156 9.96 22.39 -4.31
N LEU A 157 8.94 22.70 -3.50
CA LEU A 157 7.88 23.62 -3.90
C LEU A 157 8.41 25.02 -4.22
N ALA A 158 9.41 25.50 -3.46
CA ALA A 158 10.04 26.79 -3.74
C ALA A 158 10.80 26.80 -5.08
N LYS A 159 11.45 25.69 -5.45
CA LYS A 159 12.11 25.54 -6.76
C LYS A 159 11.11 25.43 -7.91
N LEU A 160 9.99 24.75 -7.68
CA LEU A 160 8.88 24.65 -8.64
C LEU A 160 8.29 26.03 -8.96
N ASP A 161 8.16 26.90 -7.96
CA ASP A 161 7.69 28.27 -8.13
C ASP A 161 8.63 29.14 -8.95
N LYS A 162 9.94 28.92 -8.81
CA LYS A 162 10.97 29.62 -9.57
C LYS A 162 11.19 29.06 -10.98
N GLY A 163 10.56 27.91 -11.30
CA GLY A 163 10.81 27.21 -12.57
C GLY A 163 12.21 26.57 -12.65
N GLU A 164 12.86 26.33 -11.51
CA GLU A 164 14.20 25.70 -11.45
C GLU A 164 14.15 24.18 -11.68
N VAL A 165 12.95 23.57 -11.57
CA VAL A 165 12.73 22.14 -11.74
C VAL A 165 11.75 21.93 -12.91
N PRO A 166 12.03 20.99 -13.84
CA PRO A 166 11.10 20.67 -14.90
C PRO A 166 9.81 20.13 -14.30
N ASP A 167 8.71 20.78 -14.63
CA ASP A 167 7.38 20.44 -14.16
C ASP A 167 6.47 19.99 -15.29
N ARG A 168 5.49 19.17 -14.93
CA ARG A 168 4.50 18.59 -15.82
C ARG A 168 3.14 19.08 -15.38
N LEU A 169 2.28 19.41 -16.33
CA LEU A 169 0.89 19.77 -16.06
C LEU A 169 -0.01 18.66 -16.59
N VAL A 170 -0.70 18.00 -15.66
CA VAL A 170 -1.57 16.87 -15.97
C VAL A 170 -2.98 17.12 -15.48
N ILE A 171 -3.93 16.63 -16.26
CA ILE A 171 -5.36 16.68 -15.96
C ILE A 171 -5.81 15.24 -15.83
N VAL A 172 -6.40 14.94 -14.68
CA VAL A 172 -6.85 13.59 -14.35
C VAL A 172 -8.36 13.64 -14.18
N ALA A 173 -9.05 12.81 -14.96
CA ALA A 173 -10.49 12.67 -14.91
C ALA A 173 -10.84 11.24 -14.44
N ARG A 174 -11.50 11.15 -13.29
CA ARG A 174 -12.06 9.92 -12.74
C ARG A 174 -13.40 9.63 -13.42
N ILE A 175 -13.59 8.39 -13.80
CA ILE A 175 -14.78 7.86 -14.44
C ILE A 175 -15.36 6.81 -13.49
N PRO A 176 -16.45 7.14 -12.74
CA PRO A 176 -17.16 6.15 -11.96
C PRO A 176 -17.93 5.20 -12.89
N ARG A 177 -18.43 4.09 -12.33
CA ARG A 177 -19.27 3.16 -13.08
C ARG A 177 -20.58 3.85 -13.51
N PRO A 178 -21.03 3.68 -14.77
CA PRO A 178 -22.33 4.20 -15.22
C PRO A 178 -23.47 3.74 -14.31
N GLY A 179 -24.42 4.64 -14.03
CA GLY A 179 -25.61 4.34 -13.22
C GLY A 179 -25.39 4.25 -11.71
N SER A 180 -24.19 4.57 -11.21
CA SER A 180 -23.97 4.69 -9.77
C SER A 180 -24.77 5.89 -9.20
N ASP A 181 -25.09 5.92 -7.90
CA ASP A 181 -25.79 7.07 -7.25
C ASP A 181 -24.84 8.19 -6.74
N PRO A 182 -25.02 9.46 -7.16
CA PRO A 182 -24.26 10.65 -6.75
C PRO A 182 -23.94 10.79 -5.28
N ALA A 183 -24.88 10.41 -4.41
CA ALA A 183 -24.73 10.56 -2.97
C ALA A 183 -23.78 9.52 -2.35
N THR A 184 -23.63 8.35 -2.98
CA THR A 184 -22.91 7.19 -2.45
C THR A 184 -21.63 6.82 -3.23
N TRP A 185 -21.33 7.55 -4.32
CA TRP A 185 -20.23 7.30 -5.26
C TRP A 185 -18.83 7.12 -4.65
N GLY A 186 -18.55 7.75 -3.52
CA GLY A 186 -17.18 7.84 -3.01
C GLY A 186 -16.61 6.54 -2.43
N SER A 187 -17.45 5.65 -1.89
CA SER A 187 -16.97 4.56 -1.03
C SER A 187 -17.28 3.15 -1.53
N VAL A 188 -18.41 2.93 -2.21
CA VAL A 188 -18.92 1.56 -2.39
C VAL A 188 -18.34 0.85 -3.63
N TRP A 189 -17.87 1.58 -4.67
CA TRP A 189 -17.57 1.00 -6.00
C TRP A 189 -16.18 1.36 -6.55
N LYS A 190 -15.20 1.58 -5.67
CA LYS A 190 -13.85 2.04 -6.07
C LYS A 190 -13.14 1.13 -7.09
N LYS A 191 -13.43 -0.17 -7.07
CA LYS A 191 -12.83 -1.15 -8.00
C LYS A 191 -13.24 -0.94 -9.46
N ASP A 192 -14.38 -0.28 -9.69
CA ASP A 192 -14.92 -0.04 -11.03
C ASP A 192 -14.47 1.33 -11.59
N TRP A 193 -13.69 2.10 -10.82
CA TRP A 193 -13.21 3.40 -11.28
C TRP A 193 -12.19 3.25 -12.40
N GLN A 194 -12.30 4.12 -13.39
CA GLN A 194 -11.33 4.30 -14.45
C GLN A 194 -10.82 5.74 -14.45
N PHE A 195 -9.68 5.98 -15.08
CA PHE A 195 -9.01 7.27 -15.08
C PHE A 195 -8.52 7.60 -16.49
N ASP A 196 -8.92 8.76 -16.99
CA ASP A 196 -8.34 9.38 -18.17
C ASP A 196 -7.26 10.38 -17.73
N PHE A 197 -6.16 10.41 -18.47
CA PHE A 197 -5.03 11.31 -18.22
C PHE A 197 -4.72 12.11 -19.47
N TYR A 198 -4.60 13.42 -19.28
CA TYR A 198 -4.20 14.37 -20.32
C TYR A 198 -2.98 15.12 -19.79
N GLU A 199 -1.91 15.21 -20.57
CA GLU A 199 -0.74 16.00 -20.24
C GLU A 199 -0.56 17.13 -21.24
N LEU A 200 -0.32 18.33 -20.72
CA LEU A 200 -0.01 19.49 -21.54
C LEU A 200 1.50 19.54 -21.69
N LEU A 201 1.99 19.21 -22.89
CA LEU A 201 3.42 19.18 -23.18
C LEU A 201 3.92 20.60 -23.47
N PRO A 202 5.16 20.98 -23.09
CA PRO A 202 5.70 22.31 -23.40
C PRO A 202 5.68 22.68 -24.89
N SER A 203 5.64 21.69 -25.79
CA SER A 203 5.47 21.87 -27.24
C SER A 203 4.16 22.57 -27.62
N GLY A 204 3.13 22.52 -26.76
CA GLY A 204 1.77 22.97 -27.06
C GLY A 204 0.79 21.84 -27.38
N GLU A 205 1.24 20.58 -27.36
CA GLU A 205 0.40 19.41 -27.59
C GLU A 205 -0.32 18.97 -26.31
N ILE A 206 -1.54 18.45 -26.46
CA ILE A 206 -2.27 17.76 -25.39
C ILE A 206 -2.11 16.24 -25.61
N ALA A 207 -1.18 15.62 -24.88
CA ALA A 207 -0.96 14.19 -24.94
C ALA A 207 -2.04 13.46 -24.14
N LYS A 208 -2.78 12.56 -24.79
CA LYS A 208 -3.76 11.68 -24.15
C LYS A 208 -3.15 10.31 -23.89
N TYR A 209 -3.11 9.89 -22.64
CA TYR A 209 -2.61 8.57 -22.27
C TYR A 209 -3.73 7.52 -22.30
N PRO A 210 -3.37 6.22 -22.36
CA PRO A 210 -4.33 5.14 -22.22
C PRO A 210 -5.14 5.25 -20.93
N ARG A 211 -6.43 4.93 -21.02
CA ARG A 211 -7.30 4.85 -19.85
C ARG A 211 -6.84 3.72 -18.93
N LEU A 212 -6.75 4.00 -17.63
CA LEU A 212 -6.35 3.01 -16.63
C LEU A 212 -7.46 2.75 -15.62
N ALA A 213 -7.65 1.49 -15.25
CA ALA A 213 -8.59 1.05 -14.23
C ALA A 213 -7.97 1.09 -12.82
N TYR A 214 -8.82 1.15 -11.81
CA TYR A 214 -8.40 1.02 -10.41
C TYR A 214 -7.71 -0.34 -10.17
N PRO A 215 -6.62 -0.39 -9.38
CA PRO A 215 -5.91 -1.65 -9.16
C PRO A 215 -6.78 -2.64 -8.37
N THR A 216 -7.03 -3.81 -8.95
CA THR A 216 -7.86 -4.84 -8.32
C THR A 216 -7.03 -5.94 -7.67
N THR A 217 -5.77 -6.08 -8.09
CA THR A 217 -4.83 -7.07 -7.55
C THR A 217 -4.44 -6.75 -6.11
N ARG A 218 -4.46 -7.77 -5.25
CA ARG A 218 -4.00 -7.70 -3.85
C ARG A 218 -2.76 -8.57 -3.65
N GLY A 219 -1.93 -8.22 -2.67
CA GLY A 219 -0.82 -9.04 -2.20
C GLY A 219 0.49 -8.77 -2.92
N MET A 220 1.16 -9.82 -3.39
CA MET A 220 2.45 -9.77 -4.10
C MET A 220 2.27 -10.19 -5.57
N LYS A 221 1.15 -9.80 -6.18
CA LYS A 221 0.83 -10.14 -7.57
C LYS A 221 1.15 -8.94 -8.47
N LYS A 222 1.69 -9.24 -9.66
CA LYS A 222 1.88 -8.23 -10.72
C LYS A 222 0.52 -7.59 -11.03
N PRO A 223 0.42 -6.25 -11.11
CA PRO A 223 -0.82 -5.60 -11.52
C PRO A 223 -1.22 -6.05 -12.92
N LYS A 224 -2.52 -6.00 -13.22
CA LYS A 224 -3.02 -6.40 -14.55
C LYS A 224 -2.74 -5.29 -15.56
N ASP A 225 -2.57 -5.68 -16.82
CA ASP A 225 -2.45 -4.72 -17.91
C ASP A 225 -3.72 -3.85 -17.98
N GLY A 226 -3.53 -2.54 -18.16
CA GLY A 226 -4.61 -1.56 -18.12
C GLY A 226 -5.08 -1.13 -16.73
N GLU A 227 -4.48 -1.61 -15.63
CA GLU A 227 -4.70 -1.08 -14.28
C GLU A 227 -3.63 -0.02 -13.92
N LEU A 228 -3.93 0.84 -12.94
CA LEU A 228 -2.95 1.74 -12.37
C LEU A 228 -1.84 0.94 -11.64
N HIS A 229 -0.60 1.40 -11.80
CA HIS A 229 0.57 0.75 -11.22
C HIS A 229 1.19 1.61 -10.12
N GLU A 230 1.45 1.02 -8.95
CA GLU A 230 2.15 1.74 -7.89
C GLU A 230 3.53 2.19 -8.35
N GLY A 231 3.96 3.35 -7.86
CA GLY A 231 5.25 3.93 -8.22
C GLY A 231 5.23 4.73 -9.52
N THR A 232 4.14 4.77 -10.28
CA THR A 232 4.01 5.67 -11.43
C THR A 232 3.35 7.00 -11.03
N TRP A 233 3.53 8.03 -11.87
CA TRP A 233 2.89 9.32 -11.63
C TRP A 233 1.37 9.24 -11.84
N GLU A 234 0.89 8.40 -12.77
CA GLU A 234 -0.53 8.20 -13.05
C GLU A 234 -1.26 7.67 -11.81
N TYR A 235 -0.67 6.70 -11.12
CA TYR A 235 -1.23 6.19 -9.87
C TYR A 235 -1.30 7.28 -8.81
N GLN A 236 -0.21 8.01 -8.57
CA GLN A 236 -0.18 9.08 -7.55
C GLN A 236 -1.14 10.23 -7.89
N ALA A 237 -1.27 10.58 -9.18
CA ALA A 237 -2.18 11.61 -9.67
C ALA A 237 -3.65 11.17 -9.54
N ALA A 238 -3.95 9.91 -9.87
CA ALA A 238 -5.27 9.31 -9.67
C ALA A 238 -5.69 9.35 -8.20
N LEU A 239 -4.78 9.05 -7.25
CA LEU A 239 -5.07 9.16 -5.82
C LEU A 239 -5.58 10.55 -5.42
N GLN A 240 -5.08 11.63 -6.04
CA GLN A 240 -5.53 13.01 -5.75
C GLN A 240 -6.96 13.32 -6.22
N THR A 241 -7.50 12.50 -7.14
CA THR A 241 -8.90 12.59 -7.59
C THR A 241 -9.86 11.74 -6.78
N MET A 242 -9.34 10.87 -5.91
CA MET A 242 -10.17 9.98 -5.10
C MET A 242 -10.73 10.72 -3.88
N PRO A 243 -12.04 10.59 -3.59
CA PRO A 243 -12.60 11.07 -2.34
C PRO A 243 -11.95 10.32 -1.17
N GLN A 244 -11.57 11.05 -0.13
CA GLN A 244 -10.92 10.50 1.07
C GLN A 244 -9.61 9.74 0.78
N ALA A 245 -8.76 10.26 -0.11
CA ALA A 245 -7.49 9.67 -0.49
C ALA A 245 -6.58 9.23 0.68
N GLY A 246 -6.74 9.80 1.88
CA GLY A 246 -6.03 9.41 3.11
C GLY A 246 -6.63 8.27 3.93
N ALA A 247 -7.95 8.02 3.84
CA ALA A 247 -8.65 7.00 4.64
C ALA A 247 -9.04 5.76 3.83
N ILE A 248 -9.41 5.94 2.54
CA ILE A 248 -9.92 4.89 1.66
C ILE A 248 -9.04 4.79 0.39
N GLY A 249 -7.72 4.91 0.57
CA GLY A 249 -6.78 4.65 -0.51
C GLY A 249 -6.83 3.19 -1.01
N PRO A 250 -6.23 2.88 -2.18
CA PRO A 250 -5.95 1.51 -2.57
C PRO A 250 -5.12 0.83 -1.48
N THR A 251 -5.42 -0.45 -1.24
CA THR A 251 -4.57 -1.28 -0.40
C THR A 251 -3.21 -1.34 -1.07
N ARG A 252 -2.17 -0.82 -0.41
CA ARG A 252 -0.82 -0.79 -0.97
C ARG A 252 -0.42 -2.17 -1.47
N ASN A 253 -0.13 -2.28 -2.76
CA ASN A 253 0.38 -3.49 -3.35
C ASN A 253 1.89 -3.54 -3.08
N PHE A 254 2.33 -4.53 -2.30
CA PHE A 254 3.74 -4.66 -1.95
C PHE A 254 4.57 -5.33 -3.08
N PHE A 255 3.98 -5.55 -4.25
CA PHE A 255 4.70 -6.02 -5.42
C PHE A 255 5.77 -5.03 -5.87
N GLY A 256 7.00 -5.50 -6.11
CA GLY A 256 8.09 -4.65 -6.56
C GLY A 256 8.52 -3.61 -5.52
N ASN A 257 8.55 -3.96 -4.23
CA ASN A 257 9.06 -3.09 -3.18
C ASN A 257 10.32 -3.64 -2.51
N ALA A 258 10.94 -2.81 -1.65
CA ALA A 258 12.13 -3.20 -0.90
C ALA A 258 11.92 -4.44 0.00
N ILE A 259 10.71 -4.64 0.54
CA ILE A 259 10.39 -5.80 1.39
C ILE A 259 10.35 -7.08 0.54
N ALA A 260 9.79 -7.03 -0.66
CA ALA A 260 9.81 -8.12 -1.63
C ALA A 260 11.24 -8.50 -2.00
N ALA A 261 12.11 -7.50 -2.18
CA ALA A 261 13.53 -7.71 -2.49
C ALA A 261 14.31 -8.36 -1.34
N ALA A 262 13.90 -8.15 -0.09
CA ALA A 262 14.46 -8.87 1.06
C ALA A 262 14.23 -10.39 0.93
N SER A 263 13.09 -10.83 0.41
CA SER A 263 12.79 -12.26 0.17
C SER A 263 13.04 -13.10 1.44
N TRP A 264 13.61 -14.30 1.31
CA TRP A 264 13.87 -15.26 2.38
C TRP A 264 14.91 -14.80 3.42
N THR A 265 15.70 -13.75 3.16
CA THR A 265 16.71 -13.30 4.13
C THR A 265 16.05 -12.65 5.35
N LEU A 266 14.86 -12.06 5.18
CA LEU A 266 14.09 -11.50 6.29
C LEU A 266 13.62 -12.58 7.29
N PRO A 267 12.91 -13.66 6.88
CA PRO A 267 12.56 -14.72 7.81
C PRO A 267 13.80 -15.45 8.36
N LEU A 268 14.86 -15.68 7.57
CA LEU A 268 16.08 -16.28 8.10
C LEU A 268 16.68 -15.43 9.22
N ALA A 269 16.83 -14.11 9.01
CA ALA A 269 17.36 -13.21 10.03
C ALA A 269 16.48 -13.19 11.29
N ALA A 270 15.16 -13.21 11.13
CA ALA A 270 14.21 -13.25 12.24
C ALA A 270 14.32 -14.56 13.06
N PHE A 271 14.32 -15.72 12.40
CA PHE A 271 14.45 -17.01 13.08
C PHE A 271 15.82 -17.20 13.75
N ALA A 272 16.90 -16.77 13.09
CA ALA A 272 18.25 -16.80 13.65
C ALA A 272 18.35 -15.86 14.87
N GLY A 273 17.76 -14.67 14.80
CA GLY A 273 17.68 -13.74 15.91
C GLY A 273 16.94 -14.34 17.12
N LEU A 274 15.76 -14.91 16.90
CA LEU A 274 14.99 -15.60 17.95
C LEU A 274 15.77 -16.77 18.56
N THR A 275 16.40 -17.60 17.73
CA THR A 275 17.22 -18.74 18.19
C THR A 275 18.39 -18.27 19.03
N CYS A 276 19.05 -17.17 18.63
CA CYS A 276 20.11 -16.54 19.40
C CYS A 276 19.61 -16.11 20.78
N THR A 277 18.47 -15.40 20.85
CA THR A 277 17.87 -14.96 22.11
C THR A 277 17.57 -16.13 23.04
N TYR A 278 16.91 -17.19 22.56
CA TYR A 278 16.65 -18.38 23.38
C TYR A 278 17.95 -19.05 23.85
N ALA A 279 18.93 -19.20 22.97
CA ALA A 279 20.20 -19.83 23.31
C ALA A 279 20.99 -19.02 24.34
N LEU A 280 20.90 -17.68 24.32
CA LEU A 280 21.48 -16.83 25.35
C LEU A 280 20.77 -17.00 26.70
N ILE A 281 19.44 -17.04 26.73
CA ILE A 281 18.67 -17.26 27.96
C ILE A 281 19.10 -18.57 28.63
N PHE A 282 19.15 -19.68 27.89
CA PHE A 282 19.57 -20.97 28.45
C PHE A 282 21.08 -21.06 28.70
N GLY A 283 21.91 -20.40 27.89
CA GLY A 283 23.37 -20.38 28.05
C GLY A 283 23.85 -19.53 29.24
N LEU A 284 23.06 -18.55 29.66
CA LEU A 284 23.33 -17.70 30.82
C LEU A 284 22.52 -18.08 32.06
N ALA A 285 21.57 -19.00 31.94
CA ALA A 285 20.79 -19.48 33.07
C ALA A 285 21.72 -20.04 34.18
N PRO A 286 21.49 -19.67 35.46
CA PRO A 286 22.31 -20.15 36.56
C PRO A 286 22.19 -21.67 36.69
N THR A 287 23.32 -22.36 36.76
CA THR A 287 23.34 -23.79 37.08
C THR A 287 22.78 -23.98 38.48
N ARG A 288 21.72 -24.77 38.62
CA ARG A 288 21.25 -25.19 39.95
C ARG A 288 22.44 -25.82 40.65
N LYS A 289 22.89 -25.19 41.75
CA LYS A 289 23.81 -25.83 42.67
C LYS A 289 23.07 -27.05 43.15
N THR A 290 23.55 -28.24 42.82
CA THR A 290 23.09 -29.47 43.47
C THR A 290 23.52 -29.32 44.92
N THR A 291 22.66 -28.70 45.74
CA THR A 291 22.84 -28.70 47.18
C THR A 291 22.92 -30.17 47.53
N ASN A 292 24.08 -30.61 48.05
CA ASN A 292 24.28 -31.95 48.57
C ASN A 292 23.30 -32.15 49.75
N ALA A 293 22.02 -32.37 49.45
CA ALA A 293 20.94 -32.62 50.39
C ALA A 293 20.98 -34.08 50.89
N GLY A 294 22.19 -34.56 51.15
CA GLY A 294 22.48 -35.96 51.43
C GLY A 294 23.79 -36.16 52.19
N LYS A 295 24.30 -35.15 52.90
CA LYS A 295 25.11 -35.47 54.10
C LYS A 295 24.14 -35.87 55.20
N SER A 296 23.74 -37.15 55.11
CA SER A 296 23.40 -38.05 56.21
C SER A 296 23.35 -37.38 57.58
N PHE A 297 22.14 -37.09 58.06
CA PHE A 297 21.81 -36.77 59.45
C PHE A 297 21.87 -38.04 60.32
N ARG A 298 22.90 -38.89 60.14
CA ARG A 298 23.15 -40.11 60.93
C ARG A 298 24.53 -40.05 61.57
N GLU A 299 24.78 -39.05 62.40
CA GLU A 299 25.73 -39.14 63.52
C GLU A 299 25.16 -38.27 64.65
N ALA A 300 24.24 -38.84 65.41
CA ALA A 300 23.83 -38.42 66.74
C ALA A 300 23.44 -39.68 67.52
#